data_AF-A0A1F2R6B0-F1
#
_entry.id   AF-A0A1F2R6B0-F1
#
_cell.length_a   1.000
_cell.length_b   1.000
_cell.length_c   1.000
_cell.angle_alpha   90.00
_cell.angle_beta   90.00
_cell.angle_gamma   90.00
#
_symmetry.space_group_name_H-M   'P 1'
#
loop_
_entity.id
_entity.type
_entity.pdbx_description
1 polymer ?
#
loop_
_entity_poly.entity_id
_entity_poly.type
_entity_poly.pdbx_seq_one_letter_code
_entity_poly.pdbx_strand_id
1 'polypeptide(L)'
;MRPLGAEPPAFLLLFDLLSLVTAFGAAYVIAPSLKTLLLREPGALNAWIAVLSPQLGGEFRPIGDVVWVLLVMAGVTVLCVQGLGGYRPLVSQSRTRLILTSLAVPLVGLSAITLILFALRSPSWSRLFIFLFTLLSAAELGSYRLLLRWYRSRRIASGFYARSVLFVGATKELGWLSAHVADNTSRTEYDMLGYLSVSSAQQPVTYQTETGPVVLPCLGDVGQLSTLLVHRPVHEVIAVQGGATEWLREVVETCDYFRITLRIVPEALVLGQLRDLQIIYHSDDLRLPEIVLRPRHLDSTALFIKRIVDIIVSGVSLVVLSPLLAVIAVAIKVTTPRLPILYPWRVVGYNGRRFTGYKFSTMVEDADQLRGELISRNQMQGPVFKIRDDPRVTPLGRVLRKFSLNELPQLWSVLKGDMSLVGPRPAFPHELERYELWHKRKLCVRPGITCLWQVRGRNQISRFDDWVRMDLEYIDKWSLWLDVKILMWTAWTVLRGSGW
;
A
#
# COMPACT_ATOMS: atom_id res chain seq x y z
N MET A 1 5.24 -6.92 -16.32
CA MET A 1 5.31 -7.15 -14.86
C MET A 1 4.97 -5.86 -14.12
N ARG A 2 4.66 -5.93 -12.82
CA ARG A 2 4.10 -4.79 -12.07
C ARG A 2 5.17 -3.98 -11.33
N PRO A 3 5.26 -2.66 -11.52
CA PRO A 3 6.03 -1.84 -10.58
C PRO A 3 5.50 -2.07 -9.16
N LEU A 4 6.37 -2.06 -8.16
CA LEU A 4 5.96 -2.10 -6.75
C LEU A 4 4.90 -1.02 -6.51
N GLY A 5 3.68 -1.44 -6.22
CA GLY A 5 2.54 -0.55 -6.15
C GLY A 5 1.80 -0.34 -7.48
N ALA A 6 1.79 -1.30 -8.42
CA ALA A 6 0.74 -1.41 -9.45
C ALA A 6 -0.43 -2.27 -8.94
N GLU A 7 -1.67 -1.96 -9.34
CA GLU A 7 -2.85 -2.73 -8.90
C GLU A 7 -2.85 -4.11 -9.55
N PRO A 8 -3.03 -5.23 -8.80
CA PRO A 8 -3.30 -6.54 -9.40
C PRO A 8 -4.44 -6.44 -10.42
N PRO A 9 -4.49 -7.23 -11.50
CA PRO A 9 -5.52 -7.05 -12.51
C PRO A 9 -6.86 -7.49 -11.89
N ALA A 10 -6.80 -8.53 -11.05
CA ALA A 10 -7.82 -8.98 -10.12
C ALA A 10 -8.31 -7.90 -9.16
N PHE A 11 -7.50 -6.90 -8.75
CA PHE A 11 -8.00 -5.77 -7.95
C PHE A 11 -8.96 -4.92 -8.77
N LEU A 12 -8.51 -4.49 -9.95
CA LEU A 12 -9.30 -3.64 -10.81
C LEU A 12 -10.57 -4.39 -11.26
N LEU A 13 -10.46 -5.68 -11.55
CA LEU A 13 -11.59 -6.56 -11.82
C LEU A 13 -12.59 -6.60 -10.66
N LEU A 14 -12.11 -6.85 -9.43
CA LEU A 14 -12.97 -6.92 -8.24
C LEU A 14 -13.69 -5.59 -8.00
N PHE A 15 -12.98 -4.46 -8.15
CA PHE A 15 -13.55 -3.13 -7.98
C PHE A 15 -14.52 -2.75 -9.10
N ASP A 16 -14.25 -3.17 -10.34
CA ASP A 16 -15.21 -3.04 -11.45
C ASP A 16 -16.52 -3.77 -11.11
N LEU A 17 -16.43 -5.03 -10.68
CA LEU A 17 -17.61 -5.81 -10.31
C LEU A 17 -18.34 -5.22 -9.09
N LEU A 18 -17.61 -4.78 -8.07
CA LEU A 18 -18.20 -4.14 -6.90
C LEU A 18 -18.93 -2.85 -7.30
N SER A 19 -18.32 -2.02 -8.16
CA SER A 19 -18.93 -0.78 -8.66
C SER A 19 -20.23 -1.05 -9.44
N LEU A 20 -20.29 -2.15 -10.20
CA LEU A 20 -21.53 -2.54 -10.88
C LEU A 20 -22.61 -2.98 -9.90
N VAL A 21 -22.25 -3.75 -8.87
CA VAL A 21 -23.20 -4.21 -7.85
C VAL A 21 -23.76 -3.03 -7.07
N THR A 22 -22.92 -2.07 -6.68
CA THR A 22 -23.35 -0.85 -5.98
C THR A 22 -24.19 0.05 -6.88
N ALA A 23 -23.78 0.30 -8.12
CA ALA A 23 -24.56 1.06 -9.10
C ALA A 23 -25.92 0.40 -9.40
N PHE A 24 -25.98 -0.93 -9.48
CA PHE A 24 -27.21 -1.68 -9.68
C PHE A 24 -28.16 -1.53 -8.49
N GLY A 25 -27.67 -1.75 -7.27
CA GLY A 25 -28.45 -1.60 -6.05
C GLY A 25 -28.96 -0.17 -5.88
N ALA A 26 -28.10 0.82 -6.10
CA ALA A 26 -28.48 2.23 -6.07
C ALA A 26 -29.53 2.56 -7.14
N ALA A 27 -29.36 2.11 -8.38
CA ALA A 27 -30.35 2.30 -9.44
C ALA A 27 -31.69 1.65 -9.10
N TYR A 28 -31.67 0.44 -8.52
CA TYR A 28 -32.88 -0.30 -8.14
C TYR A 28 -33.67 0.41 -7.04
N VAL A 29 -32.99 1.01 -6.06
CA VAL A 29 -33.62 1.75 -4.95
C VAL A 29 -34.06 3.15 -5.38
N ILE A 30 -33.26 3.85 -6.19
CA ILE A 30 -33.50 5.27 -6.54
C ILE A 30 -34.54 5.41 -7.65
N ALA A 31 -34.55 4.54 -8.66
CA ALA A 31 -35.40 4.70 -9.83
C ALA A 31 -36.91 4.74 -9.53
N PRO A 32 -37.49 3.96 -8.59
CA PRO A 32 -38.89 4.10 -8.19
C PRO A 32 -39.21 5.47 -7.61
N SER A 33 -38.39 5.96 -6.68
CA SER A 33 -38.58 7.28 -6.06
C SER A 33 -38.40 8.41 -7.07
N LEU A 34 -37.41 8.32 -7.94
CA LEU A 34 -37.17 9.29 -9.00
C LEU A 34 -38.35 9.33 -10.00
N LYS A 35 -38.92 8.17 -10.36
CA LYS A 35 -40.14 8.10 -11.17
C LYS A 35 -41.30 8.84 -10.51
N THR A 36 -41.53 8.62 -9.22
CA THR A 36 -42.63 9.31 -8.50
C THR A 36 -42.44 10.82 -8.43
N LEU A 37 -41.20 11.29 -8.28
CA LEU A 37 -40.86 12.71 -8.23
C LEU A 37 -41.04 13.38 -9.59
N LEU A 38 -40.54 12.75 -10.66
CA LEU A 38 -40.64 13.26 -12.03
C LEU A 38 -42.10 13.35 -12.52
N LEU A 39 -42.98 12.49 -12.03
CA LEU A 39 -44.41 12.50 -12.38
C LEU A 39 -45.24 13.51 -11.55
N ARG A 40 -44.65 14.16 -10.53
CA ARG A 40 -45.38 15.03 -9.58
C ARG A 40 -45.35 16.52 -9.95
N GLU A 41 -44.41 16.97 -10.78
CA GLU A 41 -44.18 18.40 -11.12
C GLU A 41 -44.69 18.73 -12.55
N PRO A 42 -45.70 19.59 -12.73
CA PRO A 42 -46.23 19.97 -14.05
C PRO A 42 -45.43 21.13 -14.67
N GLY A 43 -44.18 20.87 -15.10
CA GLY A 43 -43.32 21.86 -15.78
C GLY A 43 -42.91 21.44 -17.20
N ALA A 44 -42.24 22.32 -17.96
CA ALA A 44 -41.77 22.08 -19.35
C ALA A 44 -40.91 20.81 -19.54
N LEU A 45 -40.34 20.28 -18.44
CA LEU A 45 -39.72 18.95 -18.39
C LEU A 45 -40.69 17.82 -18.76
N ASN A 46 -41.99 17.97 -18.50
CA ASN A 46 -43.00 16.97 -18.85
C ASN A 46 -43.21 16.82 -20.35
N ALA A 47 -42.92 17.82 -21.19
CA ALA A 47 -43.02 17.63 -22.65
C ALA A 47 -41.89 16.73 -23.18
N TRP A 48 -40.67 16.91 -22.67
CA TRP A 48 -39.51 16.06 -23.00
C TRP A 48 -39.60 14.68 -22.36
N ILE A 49 -40.03 14.63 -21.09
CA ILE A 49 -40.34 13.39 -20.41
C ILE A 49 -41.49 12.69 -21.15
N ALA A 50 -42.51 13.41 -21.65
CA ALA A 50 -43.66 12.86 -22.37
C ALA A 50 -43.29 12.21 -23.71
N VAL A 51 -42.35 12.80 -24.45
CA VAL A 51 -41.77 12.19 -25.66
C VAL A 51 -41.00 10.91 -25.31
N LEU A 52 -40.44 10.81 -24.09
CA LEU A 52 -39.88 9.58 -23.52
C LEU A 52 -40.94 8.68 -22.82
N SER A 53 -42.18 9.15 -22.60
CA SER A 53 -43.12 8.65 -21.56
C SER A 53 -44.24 7.69 -21.92
N PRO A 54 -44.46 7.14 -23.12
CA PRO A 54 -45.43 6.06 -23.20
C PRO A 54 -44.96 4.81 -22.41
N GLN A 55 -43.64 4.71 -22.12
CA GLN A 55 -42.98 3.49 -21.64
C GLN A 55 -41.95 3.71 -20.50
N LEU A 56 -41.83 4.92 -19.94
CA LEU A 56 -41.10 5.14 -18.67
C LEU A 56 -41.74 4.37 -17.49
N GLY A 57 -42.98 3.90 -17.68
CA GLY A 57 -43.80 3.15 -16.75
C GLY A 57 -43.67 1.64 -16.79
N GLY A 58 -42.60 1.05 -17.33
CA GLY A 58 -42.38 -0.39 -17.24
C GLY A 58 -42.52 -0.92 -15.79
N GLU A 59 -43.01 -2.14 -15.63
CA GLU A 59 -43.20 -2.75 -14.32
C GLU A 59 -41.86 -2.88 -13.59
N PHE A 60 -41.81 -2.42 -12.34
CA PHE A 60 -40.66 -2.65 -11.49
C PHE A 60 -40.71 -4.11 -11.05
N ARG A 61 -39.86 -4.93 -11.67
CA ARG A 61 -39.83 -6.36 -11.39
C ARG A 61 -39.10 -6.67 -10.08
N PRO A 62 -39.43 -7.80 -9.43
CA PRO A 62 -38.66 -8.32 -8.31
C PRO A 62 -37.19 -8.46 -8.68
N ILE A 63 -36.30 -8.34 -7.69
CA ILE A 63 -34.85 -8.37 -7.92
C ILE A 63 -34.39 -9.62 -8.70
N GLY A 64 -35.01 -10.79 -8.46
CA GLY A 64 -34.71 -12.04 -9.15
C GLY A 64 -34.86 -11.96 -10.67
N ASP A 65 -35.83 -11.18 -11.16
CA ASP A 65 -36.08 -11.01 -12.59
C ASP A 65 -35.10 -10.04 -13.26
N VAL A 66 -34.41 -9.20 -12.48
CA VAL A 66 -33.53 -8.13 -12.98
C VAL A 66 -32.05 -8.48 -12.80
N VAL A 67 -31.72 -9.45 -11.96
CA VAL A 67 -30.32 -9.87 -11.69
C VAL A 67 -29.56 -10.29 -12.95
N TRP A 68 -30.22 -10.85 -13.96
CA TRP A 68 -29.53 -11.20 -15.22
C TRP A 68 -28.97 -9.97 -15.94
N VAL A 69 -29.58 -8.78 -15.78
CA VAL A 69 -29.07 -7.52 -16.34
C VAL A 69 -27.72 -7.18 -15.73
N LEU A 70 -27.56 -7.39 -14.42
CA LEU A 70 -26.28 -7.23 -13.72
C LEU A 70 -25.25 -8.24 -14.24
N LEU A 71 -25.63 -9.50 -14.46
CA LEU A 71 -24.72 -10.53 -14.99
C LEU A 71 -24.23 -10.20 -16.41
N VAL A 72 -25.13 -9.74 -17.28
CA VAL A 72 -24.78 -9.29 -18.64
C VAL A 72 -23.83 -8.10 -18.57
N MET A 73 -24.13 -7.08 -17.74
CA MET A 73 -23.26 -5.92 -17.57
C MET A 73 -21.89 -6.28 -16.99
N ALA A 74 -21.84 -7.22 -16.05
CA ALA A 74 -20.59 -7.73 -15.50
C ALA A 74 -19.74 -8.38 -16.60
N GLY A 75 -20.33 -9.27 -17.41
CA GLY A 75 -19.65 -9.92 -18.53
C GLY A 75 -19.11 -8.91 -19.55
N VAL A 76 -19.95 -7.97 -19.99
CA VAL A 76 -19.56 -6.90 -20.93
C VAL A 76 -18.46 -6.04 -20.33
N THR A 77 -18.56 -5.66 -19.07
CA THR A 77 -17.56 -4.83 -18.39
C THR A 77 -16.20 -5.50 -18.37
N VAL A 78 -16.14 -6.77 -17.95
CA VAL A 78 -14.88 -7.52 -17.90
C VAL A 78 -14.25 -7.61 -19.29
N LEU A 79 -15.03 -8.00 -20.31
CA LEU A 79 -14.54 -8.15 -21.68
C LEU A 79 -14.08 -6.83 -22.29
N CYS A 80 -14.87 -5.76 -22.16
CA CYS A 80 -14.55 -4.46 -22.73
C CYS A 80 -13.38 -3.79 -22.00
N VAL A 81 -13.33 -3.83 -20.67
CA VAL A 81 -12.19 -3.28 -19.91
C VAL A 81 -10.91 -4.05 -20.24
N GLN A 82 -10.97 -5.37 -20.37
CA GLN A 82 -9.83 -6.17 -20.78
C GLN A 82 -9.38 -5.83 -22.22
N GLY A 83 -10.30 -5.78 -23.18
CA GLY A 83 -10.02 -5.48 -24.58
C GLY A 83 -9.46 -4.08 -24.80
N LEU A 84 -9.92 -3.08 -24.02
CA LEU A 84 -9.39 -1.71 -24.06
C LEU A 84 -8.07 -1.55 -23.28
N GLY A 85 -7.60 -2.62 -22.62
CA GLY A 85 -6.39 -2.59 -21.79
C GLY A 85 -6.56 -1.77 -20.51
N GLY A 86 -7.78 -1.66 -19.99
CA GLY A 86 -8.10 -0.93 -18.76
C GLY A 86 -7.54 -1.56 -17.49
N TYR A 87 -7.06 -2.80 -17.56
CA TYR A 87 -6.35 -3.51 -16.47
C TYR A 87 -4.83 -3.25 -16.41
N ARG A 88 -4.32 -2.35 -17.26
CA ARG A 88 -2.95 -1.81 -17.13
C ARG A 88 -2.85 -0.91 -15.89
N PRO A 89 -1.65 -0.71 -15.29
CA PRO A 89 -1.48 0.19 -14.15
C PRO A 89 -2.12 1.56 -14.40
N LEU A 90 -2.94 2.07 -13.46
CA LEU A 90 -3.75 3.28 -13.73
C LEU A 90 -2.89 4.54 -13.95
N VAL A 91 -1.73 4.62 -13.31
CA VAL A 91 -0.83 5.78 -13.43
C VAL A 91 -0.20 5.86 -14.82
N SER A 92 0.07 4.72 -15.47
CA SER A 92 0.63 4.69 -16.84
C SER A 92 -0.42 5.02 -17.91
N GLN A 93 -1.70 5.10 -17.54
CA GLN A 93 -2.78 5.46 -18.44
C GLN A 93 -3.06 6.97 -18.40
N SER A 94 -3.38 7.56 -19.56
CA SER A 94 -3.81 8.95 -19.65
C SER A 94 -5.19 9.14 -19.00
N ARG A 95 -5.45 10.33 -18.45
CA ARG A 95 -6.75 10.65 -17.83
C ARG A 95 -7.89 10.51 -18.83
N THR A 96 -7.67 10.96 -20.07
CA THR A 96 -8.63 10.86 -21.17
C THR A 96 -8.99 9.41 -21.46
N ARG A 97 -8.00 8.50 -21.51
CA ARG A 97 -8.25 7.06 -21.71
C ARG A 97 -9.10 6.48 -20.59
N LEU A 98 -8.83 6.82 -19.34
CA LEU A 98 -9.64 6.34 -18.21
C LEU A 98 -11.09 6.85 -18.26
N ILE A 99 -11.30 8.11 -18.61
CA ILE A 99 -12.64 8.68 -18.75
C ILE A 99 -13.39 8.01 -19.91
N LEU A 100 -12.75 7.91 -21.08
CA LEU A 100 -13.36 7.31 -22.26
C LEU A 100 -13.70 5.83 -22.04
N THR A 101 -12.80 5.05 -21.42
CA THR A 101 -13.08 3.65 -21.08
C THR A 101 -14.23 3.54 -20.08
N SER A 102 -14.27 4.40 -19.06
CA SER A 102 -15.33 4.39 -18.04
C SER A 102 -16.70 4.81 -18.58
N LEU A 103 -16.75 5.60 -19.65
CA LEU A 103 -17.99 5.98 -20.35
C LEU A 103 -18.39 4.94 -21.41
N ALA A 104 -17.44 4.45 -22.20
CA ALA A 104 -17.71 3.52 -23.30
C ALA A 104 -18.21 2.16 -22.80
N VAL A 105 -17.64 1.64 -21.72
CA VAL A 105 -17.98 0.31 -21.21
C VAL A 105 -19.47 0.19 -20.82
N PRO A 106 -20.05 1.09 -19.99
CA PRO A 106 -21.48 1.05 -19.69
C PRO A 106 -22.36 1.28 -20.90
N LEU A 107 -21.95 2.10 -21.88
CA LEU A 107 -22.72 2.34 -23.11
C LEU A 107 -22.80 1.10 -24.01
N VAL A 108 -21.70 0.34 -24.13
CA VAL A 108 -21.71 -0.97 -24.82
C VAL A 108 -22.63 -1.94 -24.08
N GLY A 109 -22.58 -1.93 -22.75
CA GLY A 109 -23.49 -2.72 -21.91
C GLY A 109 -24.96 -2.36 -22.09
N LEU A 110 -25.29 -1.06 -22.13
CA LEU A 110 -26.63 -0.54 -22.44
C LEU A 110 -27.11 -1.04 -23.81
N SER A 111 -26.23 -0.99 -24.81
CA SER A 111 -26.54 -1.47 -26.17
C SER A 111 -26.83 -2.98 -26.17
N ALA A 112 -26.02 -3.77 -25.45
CA ALA A 112 -26.21 -5.21 -25.32
C ALA A 112 -27.52 -5.57 -24.60
N ILE A 113 -27.83 -4.91 -23.47
CA ILE A 113 -29.11 -5.11 -22.75
C ILE A 113 -30.29 -4.75 -23.66
N THR A 114 -30.22 -3.60 -24.34
CA THR A 114 -31.29 -3.13 -25.22
C THR A 114 -31.53 -4.12 -26.37
N LEU A 115 -30.47 -4.65 -26.97
CA LEU A 115 -30.55 -5.67 -28.01
C LEU A 115 -31.19 -6.97 -27.49
N ILE A 116 -30.81 -7.43 -26.29
CA ILE A 116 -31.40 -8.63 -25.67
C ILE A 116 -32.90 -8.40 -25.39
N LEU A 117 -33.27 -7.26 -24.81
CA LEU A 117 -34.67 -6.94 -24.51
C LEU A 117 -35.52 -6.83 -25.77
N PHE A 118 -34.95 -6.28 -26.85
CA PHE A 118 -35.58 -6.23 -28.17
C PHE A 118 -35.77 -7.64 -28.76
N ALA A 119 -34.74 -8.50 -28.70
CA ALA A 119 -34.80 -9.87 -29.19
C ALA A 119 -35.83 -10.73 -28.42
N LEU A 120 -35.93 -10.53 -27.10
CA LEU A 120 -36.92 -11.17 -26.24
C LEU A 120 -38.32 -10.59 -26.39
N ARG A 121 -38.51 -9.56 -27.22
CA ARG A 121 -39.79 -8.86 -27.44
C ARG A 121 -40.47 -8.45 -26.11
N SER A 122 -39.67 -7.98 -25.15
CA SER A 122 -40.15 -7.61 -23.82
C SER A 122 -40.06 -6.08 -23.61
N PRO A 123 -40.99 -5.28 -24.14
CA PRO A 123 -40.92 -3.81 -24.09
C PRO A 123 -41.29 -3.20 -22.73
N SER A 124 -41.84 -3.99 -21.79
CA SER A 124 -42.39 -3.51 -20.51
C SER A 124 -41.34 -3.21 -19.43
N TRP A 125 -40.06 -3.10 -19.79
CA TRP A 125 -38.97 -2.84 -18.84
C TRP A 125 -38.86 -1.36 -18.48
N SER A 126 -38.49 -1.08 -17.23
CA SER A 126 -38.22 0.29 -16.79
C SER A 126 -36.96 0.84 -17.47
N ARG A 127 -37.15 1.68 -18.48
CA ARG A 127 -36.06 2.41 -19.15
C ARG A 127 -35.30 3.30 -18.18
N LEU A 128 -36.00 3.91 -17.23
CA LEU A 128 -35.40 4.75 -16.20
C LEU A 128 -34.38 3.97 -15.37
N PHE A 129 -34.71 2.73 -14.99
CA PHE A 129 -33.78 1.87 -14.27
C PHE A 129 -32.53 1.58 -15.11
N ILE A 130 -32.69 1.17 -16.39
CA ILE A 130 -31.56 0.83 -17.26
C ILE A 130 -30.64 2.03 -17.50
N PHE A 131 -31.21 3.21 -17.78
CA PHE A 131 -30.42 4.44 -17.97
C PHE A 131 -29.73 4.90 -16.68
N LEU A 132 -30.44 4.89 -15.55
CA LEU A 132 -29.86 5.25 -14.26
C LEU A 132 -28.74 4.29 -13.87
N PHE A 133 -28.93 2.99 -14.07
CA PHE A 133 -27.90 1.99 -13.83
C PHE A 133 -26.68 2.21 -14.72
N THR A 134 -26.88 2.52 -16.01
CA THR A 134 -25.78 2.84 -16.94
C THR A 134 -25.02 4.09 -16.50
N LEU A 135 -25.73 5.15 -16.11
CA LEU A 135 -25.15 6.42 -15.65
C LEU A 135 -24.36 6.24 -14.36
N LEU A 136 -24.94 5.58 -13.36
CA LEU A 136 -24.28 5.30 -12.09
C LEU A 136 -23.06 4.40 -12.29
N SER A 137 -23.16 3.38 -13.16
CA SER A 137 -22.02 2.52 -13.49
C SER A 137 -20.86 3.34 -14.08
N ALA A 138 -21.15 4.26 -15.02
CA ALA A 138 -20.13 5.12 -15.61
C ALA A 138 -19.50 6.09 -14.59
N ALA A 139 -20.33 6.68 -13.73
CA ALA A 139 -19.89 7.60 -12.69
C ALA A 139 -19.03 6.90 -11.63
N GLU A 140 -19.45 5.73 -11.13
CA GLU A 140 -18.70 4.96 -10.15
C GLU A 140 -17.38 4.44 -10.74
N LEU A 141 -17.43 3.83 -11.94
CA LEU A 141 -16.25 3.33 -12.65
C LEU A 141 -15.22 4.44 -12.91
N GLY A 142 -15.68 5.60 -13.39
CA GLY A 142 -14.82 6.75 -13.65
C GLY A 142 -14.25 7.37 -12.38
N SER A 143 -15.11 7.60 -11.38
CA SER A 143 -14.71 8.26 -10.13
C SER A 143 -13.68 7.45 -9.35
N TYR A 144 -13.89 6.13 -9.18
CA TYR A 144 -12.94 5.32 -8.41
C TYR A 144 -11.59 5.22 -9.14
N ARG A 145 -11.57 5.06 -10.47
CA ARG A 145 -10.33 4.96 -11.27
C ARG A 145 -9.54 6.26 -11.24
N LEU A 146 -10.22 7.40 -11.37
CA LEU A 146 -9.59 8.71 -11.29
C LEU A 146 -9.09 9.02 -9.87
N LEU A 147 -9.86 8.68 -8.84
CA LEU A 147 -9.47 8.85 -7.44
C LEU A 147 -8.25 7.99 -7.09
N LEU A 148 -8.24 6.73 -7.51
CA LEU A 148 -7.12 5.83 -7.27
C LEU A 148 -5.86 6.28 -8.02
N ARG A 149 -6.00 6.69 -9.29
CA ARG A 149 -4.90 7.29 -10.05
C ARG A 149 -4.37 8.54 -9.37
N TRP A 150 -5.26 9.46 -8.96
CA TRP A 150 -4.87 10.70 -8.27
C TRP A 150 -4.11 10.41 -6.97
N TYR A 151 -4.65 9.50 -6.14
CA TYR A 151 -4.03 9.10 -4.88
C TYR A 151 -2.62 8.55 -5.14
N ARG A 152 -2.48 7.67 -6.13
CA ARG A 152 -1.19 7.08 -6.49
C ARG A 152 -0.22 8.08 -7.09
N SER A 153 -0.66 8.90 -8.03
CA SER A 153 0.16 9.96 -8.62
C SER A 153 0.69 10.90 -7.53
N ARG A 154 -0.14 11.30 -6.54
CA ARG A 154 0.33 12.10 -5.40
C ARG A 154 1.35 11.37 -4.54
N ARG A 155 1.15 10.07 -4.28
CA ARG A 155 2.10 9.28 -3.49
C ARG A 155 3.42 9.07 -4.24
N ILE A 156 3.39 8.82 -5.55
CA ILE A 156 4.59 8.75 -6.39
C ILE A 156 5.31 10.10 -6.38
N ALA A 157 4.59 11.21 -6.61
CA ALA A 157 5.17 12.55 -6.59
C ALA A 157 5.80 12.91 -5.24
N SER A 158 5.27 12.40 -4.13
CA SER A 158 5.87 12.57 -2.80
C SER A 158 7.13 11.71 -2.56
N GLY A 159 7.59 10.94 -3.55
CA GLY A 159 8.68 9.98 -3.41
C GLY A 159 8.31 8.76 -2.56
N PHE A 160 7.04 8.57 -2.21
CA PHE A 160 6.63 7.50 -1.31
C PHE A 160 6.91 6.12 -1.90
N TYR A 161 6.96 5.96 -3.22
CA TYR A 161 7.30 4.68 -3.86
C TYR A 161 8.77 4.61 -4.31
N ALA A 162 9.56 5.66 -4.10
CA ALA A 162 10.97 5.69 -4.49
C ALA A 162 11.75 4.54 -3.87
N ARG A 163 12.37 3.72 -4.70
CA ARG A 163 13.19 2.59 -4.27
C ARG A 163 14.60 3.11 -4.09
N SER A 164 15.11 3.03 -2.87
CA SER A 164 16.52 3.30 -2.63
C SER A 164 17.32 2.13 -3.19
N VAL A 165 18.08 2.38 -4.24
CA VAL A 165 18.78 1.38 -5.04
C VAL A 165 20.28 1.46 -4.78
N LEU A 166 20.88 0.29 -4.60
CA LEU A 166 22.31 0.12 -4.44
C LEU A 166 22.88 -0.60 -5.66
N PHE A 167 23.94 -0.05 -6.22
CA PHE A 167 24.64 -0.69 -7.33
C PHE A 167 25.81 -1.54 -6.84
N VAL A 168 26.09 -2.65 -7.52
CA VAL A 168 27.25 -3.51 -7.24
C VAL A 168 27.92 -3.86 -8.57
N GLY A 169 29.23 -3.64 -8.67
CA GLY A 169 29.97 -3.92 -9.91
C GLY A 169 31.33 -3.24 -9.96
N ALA A 170 32.01 -3.37 -11.10
CA ALA A 170 33.22 -2.62 -11.38
C ALA A 170 32.89 -1.17 -11.82
N THR A 171 33.81 -0.25 -11.57
CA THR A 171 33.54 1.20 -11.64
C THR A 171 33.22 1.69 -13.05
N LYS A 172 33.78 1.04 -14.09
CA LYS A 172 33.61 1.45 -15.49
C LYS A 172 32.19 1.19 -16.00
N GLU A 173 31.62 0.04 -15.65
CA GLU A 173 30.30 -0.40 -16.09
C GLU A 173 29.19 0.37 -15.35
N LEU A 174 29.44 0.67 -14.07
CA LEU A 174 28.50 1.41 -13.22
C LEU A 174 28.27 2.85 -13.69
N GLY A 175 29.25 3.50 -14.31
CA GLY A 175 29.09 4.84 -14.85
C GLY A 175 28.03 4.92 -15.96
N TRP A 176 28.06 3.96 -16.89
CA TRP A 176 27.04 3.89 -17.94
C TRP A 176 25.69 3.46 -17.38
N LEU A 177 25.65 2.46 -16.50
CA LEU A 177 24.40 1.96 -15.94
C LEU A 177 23.67 3.04 -15.11
N SER A 178 24.41 3.79 -14.30
CA SER A 178 23.82 4.88 -13.50
C SER A 178 23.27 6.01 -14.37
N ALA A 179 23.95 6.38 -15.46
CA ALA A 179 23.39 7.30 -16.46
C ALA A 179 22.12 6.74 -17.12
N HIS A 180 22.16 5.48 -17.56
CA HIS A 180 21.01 4.84 -18.20
C HIS A 180 19.79 4.76 -17.29
N VAL A 181 19.98 4.45 -16.01
CA VAL A 181 18.92 4.44 -14.99
C VAL A 181 18.40 5.85 -14.74
N ALA A 182 19.28 6.86 -14.69
CA ALA A 182 18.89 8.25 -14.49
C ALA A 182 18.03 8.79 -15.64
N ASP A 183 18.34 8.43 -16.89
CA ASP A 183 17.64 8.92 -18.07
C ASP A 183 16.32 8.20 -18.31
N ASN A 184 16.23 6.90 -17.94
CA ASN A 184 15.03 6.10 -18.17
C ASN A 184 14.10 6.01 -16.97
N THR A 185 14.51 6.52 -15.80
CA THR A 185 13.73 6.41 -14.58
C THR A 185 13.69 7.71 -13.79
N SER A 186 12.51 8.03 -13.22
CA SER A 186 12.35 9.25 -12.44
C SER A 186 12.97 9.12 -11.04
N ARG A 187 13.50 10.24 -10.51
CA ARG A 187 13.94 10.30 -9.09
C ARG A 187 12.82 10.01 -8.08
N THR A 188 11.56 10.13 -8.51
CA THR A 188 10.40 9.75 -7.70
C THR A 188 10.15 8.24 -7.64
N GLU A 189 10.81 7.47 -8.50
CA GLU A 189 10.75 6.01 -8.57
C GLU A 189 12.03 5.35 -8.07
N TYR A 190 13.20 5.91 -8.37
CA TYR A 190 14.51 5.38 -7.98
C TYR A 190 15.35 6.46 -7.28
N ASP A 191 15.82 6.12 -6.09
CA ASP A 191 16.75 6.92 -5.29
C ASP A 191 18.10 6.20 -5.25
N MET A 192 19.05 6.69 -6.04
CA MET A 192 20.36 6.04 -6.21
C MET A 192 21.27 6.38 -5.02
N LEU A 193 21.45 5.42 -4.11
CA LEU A 193 22.20 5.65 -2.86
C LEU A 193 23.71 5.72 -3.05
N GLY A 194 24.23 4.95 -4.01
CA GLY A 194 25.66 4.74 -4.20
C GLY A 194 25.96 3.37 -4.79
N TYR A 195 27.23 3.00 -4.80
CA TYR A 195 27.68 1.70 -5.29
C TYR A 195 28.66 1.02 -4.33
N LEU A 196 28.71 -0.32 -4.41
CA LEU A 196 29.74 -1.16 -3.82
C LEU A 196 30.69 -1.64 -4.91
N SER A 197 31.98 -1.41 -4.71
CA SER A 197 33.01 -1.83 -5.66
C SER A 197 33.31 -3.31 -5.48
N VAL A 198 33.54 -4.01 -6.60
CA VAL A 198 34.11 -5.38 -6.63
C VAL A 198 35.65 -5.32 -6.76
N SER A 199 36.20 -4.15 -7.10
CA SER A 199 37.63 -3.93 -7.33
C SER A 199 38.20 -2.94 -6.31
N SER A 200 39.49 -3.06 -5.98
CA SER A 200 40.18 -2.26 -4.95
C SER A 200 40.22 -0.75 -5.22
N ALA A 201 39.81 -0.27 -6.40
CA ALA A 201 39.69 1.15 -6.71
C ALA A 201 38.36 1.73 -6.19
N GLN A 202 38.40 2.39 -5.03
CA GLN A 202 37.25 3.06 -4.37
C GLN A 202 37.04 4.51 -4.84
N GLN A 203 37.13 4.75 -6.15
CA GLN A 203 36.98 6.11 -6.68
C GLN A 203 35.50 6.44 -6.95
N PRO A 204 34.99 7.62 -6.56
CA PRO A 204 33.61 7.99 -6.85
C PRO A 204 33.34 7.95 -8.37
N VAL A 205 32.20 7.38 -8.76
CA VAL A 205 31.81 7.25 -10.16
C VAL A 205 31.02 8.49 -10.55
N THR A 206 31.52 9.28 -11.50
CA THR A 206 30.80 10.45 -12.03
C THR A 206 30.10 10.05 -13.32
N TYR A 207 28.81 10.30 -13.39
CA TYR A 207 28.01 10.08 -14.60
C TYR A 207 27.33 11.39 -15.02
N GLN A 208 27.12 11.57 -16.31
CA GLN A 208 26.45 12.76 -16.83
C GLN A 208 24.94 12.55 -16.83
N THR A 209 24.20 13.59 -16.45
CA THR A 209 22.74 13.66 -16.61
C THR A 209 22.40 14.93 -17.40
N GLU A 210 21.16 15.04 -17.89
CA GLU A 210 20.66 16.28 -18.52
C GLU A 210 20.82 17.52 -17.62
N THR A 211 20.87 17.34 -16.29
CA THR A 211 21.02 18.42 -15.29
C THR A 211 22.46 18.70 -14.87
N GLY A 212 23.45 18.03 -15.47
CA GLY A 212 24.88 18.14 -15.14
C GLY A 212 25.49 16.84 -14.59
N PRO A 213 26.80 16.85 -14.26
CA PRO A 213 27.48 15.67 -13.71
C PRO A 213 27.00 15.36 -12.29
N VAL A 214 26.62 14.10 -12.06
CA VAL A 214 26.22 13.59 -10.75
C VAL A 214 27.26 12.58 -10.27
N VAL A 215 27.64 12.70 -9.00
CA VAL A 215 28.62 11.80 -8.37
C VAL A 215 27.88 10.70 -7.62
N LEU A 216 28.10 9.46 -8.01
CA LEU A 216 27.64 8.28 -7.30
C LEU A 216 28.69 7.90 -6.23
N PRO A 217 28.37 8.02 -4.92
CA PRO A 217 29.34 7.76 -3.87
C PRO A 217 29.69 6.26 -3.80
N CYS A 218 30.98 5.97 -3.63
CA CYS A 218 31.44 4.65 -3.24
C CYS A 218 31.08 4.45 -1.77
N LEU A 219 30.28 3.41 -1.47
CA LEU A 219 29.83 3.11 -0.11
C LEU A 219 30.68 2.04 0.56
N GLY A 220 31.61 1.42 -0.17
CA GLY A 220 32.48 0.38 0.33
C GLY A 220 32.73 -0.74 -0.68
N ASP A 221 33.16 -1.88 -0.14
CA ASP A 221 33.38 -3.14 -0.85
C ASP A 221 32.15 -4.07 -0.77
N VAL A 222 32.06 -5.05 -1.67
CA VAL A 222 30.96 -6.03 -1.67
C VAL A 222 30.83 -6.76 -0.33
N GLY A 223 31.93 -7.10 0.35
CA GLY A 223 31.86 -7.76 1.66
C GLY A 223 31.16 -6.92 2.74
N GLN A 224 31.05 -5.61 2.55
CA GLN A 224 30.33 -4.71 3.46
C GLN A 224 28.84 -4.61 3.14
N LEU A 225 28.33 -5.31 2.11
CA LEU A 225 26.93 -5.29 1.72
C LEU A 225 26.02 -5.63 2.90
N SER A 226 26.31 -6.71 3.62
CA SER A 226 25.53 -7.16 4.77
C SER A 226 25.38 -6.06 5.83
N THR A 227 26.47 -5.36 6.16
CA THR A 227 26.51 -4.28 7.17
C THR A 227 25.82 -3.01 6.67
N LEU A 228 26.05 -2.62 5.42
CA LEU A 228 25.39 -1.47 4.79
C LEU A 228 23.88 -1.69 4.74
N LEU A 229 23.48 -2.89 4.35
CA LEU A 229 22.11 -3.34 4.36
C LEU A 229 21.51 -3.36 5.76
N VAL A 230 22.24 -3.23 6.87
CA VAL A 230 21.66 -3.01 8.22
C VAL A 230 21.32 -1.54 8.45
N HIS A 231 22.28 -0.65 8.20
CA HIS A 231 22.18 0.74 8.62
C HIS A 231 21.51 1.67 7.61
N ARG A 232 21.38 1.26 6.35
CA ARG A 232 20.71 2.05 5.31
C ARG A 232 19.47 1.34 4.75
N PRO A 233 18.39 2.08 4.44
CA PRO A 233 17.21 1.50 3.80
C PRO A 233 17.52 1.23 2.32
N VAL A 234 17.90 0.00 1.98
CA VAL A 234 18.06 -0.43 0.58
C VAL A 234 16.88 -1.31 0.21
N HIS A 235 16.23 -0.99 -0.90
CA HIS A 235 15.04 -1.69 -1.38
C HIS A 235 15.37 -2.67 -2.50
N GLU A 236 16.41 -2.39 -3.26
CA GLU A 236 16.77 -3.09 -4.48
C GLU A 236 18.28 -2.99 -4.70
N VAL A 237 18.88 -4.09 -5.13
CA VAL A 237 20.30 -4.17 -5.49
C VAL A 237 20.38 -4.45 -6.99
N ILE A 238 21.13 -3.64 -7.72
CA ILE A 238 21.43 -3.87 -9.14
C ILE A 238 22.89 -4.26 -9.26
N ALA A 239 23.15 -5.51 -9.57
CA ALA A 239 24.48 -6.08 -9.76
C ALA A 239 24.81 -6.15 -11.26
N VAL A 240 25.96 -5.61 -11.66
CA VAL A 240 26.51 -5.84 -13.00
C VAL A 240 27.37 -7.09 -12.96
N GLN A 241 26.92 -8.14 -13.64
CA GLN A 241 27.64 -9.41 -13.70
C GLN A 241 28.75 -9.34 -14.75
N GLY A 242 29.99 -9.25 -14.27
CA GLY A 242 31.21 -9.49 -15.05
C GLY A 242 31.77 -10.91 -14.86
N GLY A 243 33.02 -11.12 -15.25
CA GLY A 243 33.63 -12.46 -15.34
C GLY A 243 33.77 -13.25 -14.03
N ALA A 244 34.05 -12.60 -12.89
CA ALA A 244 34.16 -13.28 -11.60
C ALA A 244 32.78 -13.44 -10.93
N THR A 245 32.46 -14.65 -10.44
CA THR A 245 31.11 -15.02 -9.95
C THR A 245 31.02 -15.25 -8.44
N GLU A 246 32.14 -15.29 -7.70
CA GLU A 246 32.14 -15.63 -6.27
C GLU A 246 31.48 -14.54 -5.41
N TRP A 247 31.80 -13.27 -5.66
CA TRP A 247 31.14 -12.13 -5.01
C TRP A 247 29.63 -12.08 -5.33
N LEU A 248 29.23 -12.50 -6.54
CA LEU A 248 27.81 -12.50 -6.93
C LEU A 248 27.01 -13.49 -6.09
N ARG A 249 27.61 -14.63 -5.74
CA ARG A 249 26.99 -15.61 -4.83
C ARG A 249 26.72 -15.00 -3.46
N GLU A 250 27.69 -14.29 -2.89
CA GLU A 250 27.54 -13.59 -1.61
C GLU A 250 26.43 -12.53 -1.67
N VAL A 251 26.35 -11.78 -2.78
CA VAL A 251 25.27 -10.81 -3.02
C VAL A 251 23.91 -11.50 -3.10
N VAL A 252 23.80 -12.64 -3.80
CA VAL A 252 22.56 -13.42 -3.90
C VAL A 252 22.12 -13.93 -2.54
N GLU A 253 23.01 -14.55 -1.76
CA GLU A 253 22.72 -15.09 -0.43
C GLU A 253 22.30 -13.97 0.54
N THR A 254 23.02 -12.84 0.51
CA THR A 254 22.70 -11.68 1.33
C THR A 254 21.33 -11.08 0.95
N CYS A 255 21.05 -10.92 -0.35
CA CYS A 255 19.76 -10.42 -0.83
C CYS A 255 18.61 -11.37 -0.48
N ASP A 256 18.80 -12.68 -0.59
CA ASP A 256 17.78 -13.66 -0.20
C ASP A 256 17.50 -13.62 1.31
N TYR A 257 18.55 -13.58 2.13
CA TYR A 257 18.43 -13.49 3.59
C TYR A 257 17.64 -12.26 4.04
N PHE A 258 17.96 -11.09 3.48
CA PHE A 258 17.29 -9.83 3.79
C PHE A 258 15.96 -9.63 3.04
N ARG A 259 15.62 -10.55 2.14
CA ARG A 259 14.44 -10.46 1.26
C ARG A 259 14.43 -9.15 0.45
N ILE A 260 15.56 -8.82 -0.15
CA ILE A 260 15.75 -7.67 -1.04
C ILE A 260 15.69 -8.15 -2.50
N THR A 261 15.11 -7.34 -3.38
CA THR A 261 15.10 -7.64 -4.81
C THR A 261 16.49 -7.42 -5.40
N LEU A 262 17.02 -8.44 -6.08
CA LEU A 262 18.29 -8.39 -6.78
C LEU A 262 18.05 -8.43 -8.29
N ARG A 263 18.59 -7.44 -9.01
CA ARG A 263 18.64 -7.43 -10.48
C ARG A 263 20.06 -7.67 -10.92
N ILE A 264 20.26 -8.62 -11.83
CA ILE A 264 21.56 -8.94 -12.38
C ILE A 264 21.55 -8.53 -13.85
N VAL A 265 22.41 -7.56 -14.18
CA VAL A 265 22.58 -7.04 -15.54
C VAL A 265 23.89 -7.59 -16.11
N PRO A 266 23.86 -8.36 -17.21
CA PRO A 266 25.08 -8.82 -17.87
C PRO A 266 25.96 -7.68 -18.38
N GLU A 267 27.28 -7.73 -18.10
CA GLU A 267 28.26 -6.71 -18.52
C GLU A 267 28.26 -6.47 -20.04
N ALA A 268 28.09 -7.52 -20.84
CA ALA A 268 28.05 -7.43 -22.30
C ALA A 268 26.96 -6.49 -22.84
N LEU A 269 25.87 -6.30 -22.08
CA LEU A 269 24.75 -5.43 -22.44
C LEU A 269 24.96 -3.97 -22.00
N VAL A 270 25.88 -3.75 -21.05
CA VAL A 270 26.28 -2.42 -20.57
C VAL A 270 27.35 -1.82 -21.49
N LEU A 271 28.29 -2.64 -21.96
CA LEU A 271 29.41 -2.21 -22.82
C LEU A 271 29.11 -2.33 -24.32
N GLY A 272 28.13 -3.16 -24.71
CA GLY A 272 27.71 -3.29 -26.09
C GLY A 272 26.93 -2.06 -26.54
N GLN A 273 27.52 -1.21 -27.39
CA GLN A 273 26.74 -0.29 -28.21
C GLN A 273 25.86 -1.11 -29.15
N LEU A 274 24.66 -1.48 -28.72
CA LEU A 274 23.65 -2.14 -29.54
C LEU A 274 23.19 -1.14 -30.60
N ARG A 275 23.91 -1.08 -31.73
CA ARG A 275 23.63 -0.12 -32.82
C ARG A 275 22.42 -0.52 -33.65
N ASP A 276 22.26 -1.83 -33.93
CA ASP A 276 21.23 -2.34 -34.86
C ASP A 276 20.36 -3.49 -34.30
N LEU A 277 20.60 -3.94 -33.06
CA LEU A 277 19.79 -4.99 -32.44
C LEU A 277 18.57 -4.38 -31.76
N GLN A 278 17.38 -4.73 -32.25
CA GLN A 278 16.13 -4.41 -31.59
C GLN A 278 15.93 -5.38 -30.41
N ILE A 279 16.03 -4.89 -29.18
CA ILE A 279 15.66 -5.68 -28.00
C ILE A 279 14.14 -5.86 -28.02
N ILE A 280 13.67 -7.08 -28.32
CA ILE A 280 12.22 -7.43 -28.42
C ILE A 280 11.60 -7.70 -27.03
N TYR A 281 12.33 -7.44 -25.94
CA TYR A 281 11.81 -7.60 -24.58
C TYR A 281 11.29 -6.28 -24.02
N HIS A 282 9.98 -6.23 -23.80
CA HIS A 282 9.29 -5.08 -23.24
C HIS A 282 8.63 -5.46 -21.92
N SER A 283 9.39 -5.51 -20.83
CA SER A 283 8.82 -5.24 -19.50
C SER A 283 9.86 -5.23 -18.36
N ASP A 284 10.71 -4.22 -18.24
CA ASP A 284 11.31 -3.92 -16.92
C ASP A 284 11.59 -2.43 -16.76
N ASP A 285 11.63 -1.98 -15.49
CA ASP A 285 11.80 -0.58 -15.08
C ASP A 285 13.05 0.05 -15.71
N LEU A 286 14.11 -0.75 -15.96
CA LEU A 286 15.41 -0.31 -16.46
C LEU A 286 15.57 -0.35 -17.98
N ARG A 287 14.60 -0.86 -18.75
CA ARG A 287 14.67 -1.02 -20.23
C ARG A 287 15.90 -1.78 -20.75
N LEU A 288 16.45 -2.69 -19.96
CA LEU A 288 17.59 -3.55 -20.29
C LEU A 288 17.28 -5.02 -20.03
N PRO A 289 17.97 -5.97 -20.70
CA PRO A 289 17.84 -7.39 -20.38
C PRO A 289 18.52 -7.70 -19.04
N GLU A 290 17.77 -8.28 -18.11
CA GLU A 290 18.21 -8.52 -16.74
C GLU A 290 17.62 -9.82 -16.17
N ILE A 291 18.31 -10.38 -15.18
CA ILE A 291 17.79 -11.48 -14.36
C ILE A 291 17.32 -10.88 -13.04
N VAL A 292 16.01 -10.90 -12.79
CA VAL A 292 15.42 -10.40 -11.54
C VAL A 292 15.18 -11.55 -10.57
N LEU A 293 15.99 -11.61 -9.52
CA LEU A 293 15.79 -12.47 -8.37
C LEU A 293 14.95 -11.71 -7.33
N ARG A 294 13.66 -12.03 -7.29
CA ARG A 294 12.76 -11.50 -6.26
C ARG A 294 12.68 -12.48 -5.09
N PRO A 295 12.67 -11.99 -3.84
CA PRO A 295 12.34 -12.84 -2.72
C PRO A 295 10.97 -13.45 -2.95
N ARG A 296 10.76 -14.67 -2.45
CA ARG A 296 9.44 -15.29 -2.46
C ARG A 296 8.53 -14.50 -1.52
N HIS A 297 7.93 -13.44 -2.04
CA HIS A 297 6.94 -12.68 -1.30
C HIS A 297 5.75 -13.61 -1.08
N LEU A 298 5.30 -13.63 0.18
CA LEU A 298 3.98 -14.09 0.57
C LEU A 298 2.99 -13.73 -0.55
N ASP A 299 2.23 -14.70 -1.05
CA ASP A 299 1.43 -14.62 -2.27
C ASP A 299 0.89 -13.20 -2.55
N SER A 300 1.26 -12.64 -3.71
CA SER A 300 0.90 -11.27 -4.10
C SER A 300 -0.61 -11.01 -4.03
N THR A 301 -1.42 -12.04 -4.24
CA THR A 301 -2.88 -12.00 -4.10
C THR A 301 -3.28 -11.93 -2.63
N ALA A 302 -2.68 -12.76 -1.78
CA ALA A 302 -2.96 -12.77 -0.34
C ALA A 302 -2.54 -11.47 0.35
N LEU A 303 -1.35 -10.92 0.06
CA LEU A 303 -0.91 -9.62 0.59
C LEU A 303 -1.83 -8.48 0.17
N PHE A 304 -2.38 -8.61 -1.02
CA PHE A 304 -3.34 -7.68 -1.55
C PHE A 304 -4.71 -7.79 -0.85
N ILE A 305 -5.22 -9.01 -0.62
CA ILE A 305 -6.42 -9.26 0.19
C ILE A 305 -6.21 -8.69 1.59
N LYS A 306 -5.06 -8.96 2.23
CA LYS A 306 -4.68 -8.36 3.52
C LYS A 306 -4.79 -6.84 3.48
N ARG A 307 -4.34 -6.21 2.39
CA ARG A 307 -4.43 -4.75 2.25
C ARG A 307 -5.87 -4.25 2.14
N ILE A 308 -6.76 -4.96 1.44
CA ILE A 308 -8.19 -4.63 1.40
C ILE A 308 -8.79 -4.73 2.80
N VAL A 309 -8.53 -5.84 3.51
CA VAL A 309 -9.00 -6.04 4.89
C VAL A 309 -8.51 -4.91 5.80
N ASP A 310 -7.23 -4.55 5.72
CA ASP A 310 -6.66 -3.42 6.46
C ASP A 310 -7.43 -2.12 6.21
N ILE A 311 -7.72 -1.78 4.94
CA ILE A 311 -8.43 -0.55 4.56
C ILE A 311 -9.87 -0.57 5.08
N ILE A 312 -10.61 -1.67 4.84
CA ILE A 312 -12.02 -1.77 5.22
C ILE A 312 -12.16 -1.71 6.74
N VAL A 313 -11.42 -2.56 7.46
CA VAL A 313 -11.52 -2.66 8.92
C VAL A 313 -11.04 -1.36 9.57
N SER A 314 -9.94 -0.76 9.11
CA SER A 314 -9.49 0.53 9.67
C SER A 314 -10.45 1.68 9.35
N GLY A 315 -10.99 1.75 8.13
CA GLY A 315 -11.96 2.77 7.73
C GLY A 315 -13.27 2.68 8.53
N VAL A 316 -13.85 1.48 8.61
CA VAL A 316 -15.06 1.23 9.41
C VAL A 316 -14.80 1.52 10.89
N SER A 317 -13.67 1.06 11.44
CA SER A 317 -13.32 1.32 12.84
C SER A 317 -13.17 2.81 13.13
N LEU A 318 -12.56 3.59 12.23
CA LEU A 318 -12.44 5.04 12.41
C LEU A 318 -13.81 5.74 12.45
N VAL A 319 -14.76 5.34 11.59
CA VAL A 319 -16.11 5.90 11.58
C VAL A 319 -16.86 5.51 12.85
N VAL A 320 -16.92 4.23 13.17
CA VAL A 320 -17.65 3.70 14.33
C VAL A 320 -17.08 4.21 15.65
N LEU A 321 -15.75 4.29 15.77
CA LEU A 321 -15.08 4.77 16.99
C LEU A 321 -14.94 6.29 17.04
N SER A 322 -15.34 7.03 16.01
CA SER A 322 -15.18 8.50 15.99
C SER A 322 -15.79 9.22 17.20
N PRO A 323 -16.96 8.82 17.76
CA PRO A 323 -17.47 9.45 18.97
C PRO A 323 -16.57 9.21 20.18
N LEU A 324 -16.06 7.98 20.33
CA LEU A 324 -15.12 7.63 21.40
C LEU A 324 -13.79 8.39 21.26
N LEU A 325 -13.26 8.51 20.04
CA LEU A 325 -12.04 9.28 19.77
C LEU A 325 -12.22 10.75 20.16
N ALA A 326 -13.38 11.34 19.88
CA ALA A 326 -13.70 12.72 20.28
C ALA A 326 -13.79 12.87 21.80
N VAL A 327 -14.44 11.93 22.50
CA VAL A 327 -14.50 11.93 23.98
C VAL A 327 -13.10 11.84 24.58
N ILE A 328 -12.24 10.95 24.07
CA ILE A 328 -10.85 10.83 24.54
C ILE A 328 -10.08 12.13 24.28
N ALA A 329 -10.26 12.74 23.10
CA ALA A 329 -9.61 14.01 22.76
C ALA A 329 -10.00 15.14 23.73
N VAL A 330 -11.29 15.26 24.05
CA VAL A 330 -11.78 16.22 25.04
C VAL A 330 -11.23 15.90 26.42
N ALA A 331 -11.25 14.63 26.85
CA ALA A 331 -10.73 14.22 28.16
C ALA A 331 -9.24 14.57 28.33
N ILE A 332 -8.43 14.39 27.28
CA ILE A 332 -7.02 14.81 27.28
C ILE A 332 -6.90 16.32 27.46
N LYS A 333 -7.71 17.10 26.73
CA LYS A 333 -7.67 18.57 26.83
C LYS A 333 -8.19 19.13 28.14
N VAL A 334 -9.17 18.49 28.76
CA VAL A 334 -9.69 18.90 30.07
C VAL A 334 -8.73 18.53 31.19
N THR A 335 -8.19 17.30 31.18
CA THR A 335 -7.31 16.82 32.25
C THR A 335 -5.88 17.35 32.14
N THR A 336 -5.39 17.56 30.91
CA THR A 336 -4.02 18.05 30.66
C THR A 336 -3.99 19.07 29.51
N PRO A 337 -4.45 20.33 29.73
CA PRO A 337 -4.65 21.32 28.67
C PRO A 337 -3.41 21.62 27.81
N ARG A 338 -2.22 21.55 28.41
CA ARG A 338 -0.93 21.81 27.77
C ARG A 338 -0.51 20.73 26.78
N LEU A 339 -0.95 19.48 26.95
CA LEU A 339 -0.57 18.40 26.04
C LEU A 339 -1.31 18.51 24.70
N PRO A 340 -0.65 18.19 23.57
CA PRO A 340 -1.35 18.00 22.30
C PRO A 340 -2.29 16.79 22.43
N ILE A 341 -3.40 16.76 21.68
CA ILE A 341 -4.30 15.59 21.69
C ILE A 341 -3.59 14.37 21.09
N LEU A 342 -2.93 14.58 19.95
CA LEU A 342 -2.20 13.57 19.22
C LEU A 342 -0.69 13.80 19.36
N TYR A 343 0.01 12.77 19.82
CA TYR A 343 1.46 12.72 19.85
C TYR A 343 2.00 12.19 18.50
N PRO A 344 2.90 12.94 17.82
CA PRO A 344 3.52 12.50 16.59
C PRO A 344 4.59 11.43 16.88
N TRP A 345 4.29 10.19 16.50
CA TRP A 345 5.17 9.04 16.70
C TRP A 345 6.02 8.77 15.45
N ARG A 346 7.27 9.22 15.46
CA ARG A 346 8.22 9.07 14.33
C ARG A 346 8.92 7.71 14.40
N VAL A 347 8.64 6.84 13.43
CA VAL A 347 9.11 5.45 13.42
C VAL A 347 9.52 4.97 12.04
N VAL A 348 10.13 3.79 12.02
CA VAL A 348 10.58 3.06 10.84
C VAL A 348 9.56 1.95 10.52
N GLY A 349 9.14 1.90 9.26
CA GLY A 349 8.22 0.91 8.72
C GLY A 349 8.85 0.03 7.65
N TYR A 350 8.03 -0.36 6.67
CA TYR A 350 8.42 -1.27 5.60
C TYR A 350 9.71 -0.82 4.89
N ASN A 351 10.65 -1.76 4.73
CA ASN A 351 11.97 -1.57 4.12
C ASN A 351 12.78 -0.41 4.69
N GLY A 352 12.60 -0.11 5.98
CA GLY A 352 13.38 0.94 6.65
C GLY A 352 12.89 2.36 6.39
N ARG A 353 11.73 2.53 5.74
CA ARG A 353 11.15 3.85 5.46
C ARG A 353 10.61 4.50 6.73
N ARG A 354 10.96 5.77 6.95
CA ARG A 354 10.47 6.54 8.09
C ARG A 354 9.06 7.07 7.83
N PHE A 355 8.18 7.02 8.82
CA PHE A 355 6.86 7.63 8.78
C PHE A 355 6.47 8.18 10.16
N THR A 356 5.54 9.13 10.16
CA THR A 356 4.95 9.67 11.39
C THR A 356 3.58 9.05 11.58
N GLY A 357 3.46 8.19 12.59
CA GLY A 357 2.19 7.72 13.12
C GLY A 357 1.64 8.69 14.17
N TYR A 358 0.40 8.47 14.60
CA TYR A 358 -0.22 9.24 15.67
C TYR A 358 -0.72 8.31 16.77
N LYS A 359 -0.56 8.75 18.01
CA LYS A 359 -1.15 8.13 19.21
C LYS A 359 -1.80 9.22 20.05
N PHE A 360 -2.71 8.88 20.93
CA PHE A 360 -3.14 9.85 21.94
C PHE A 360 -2.00 10.15 22.91
N SER A 361 -1.89 11.41 23.31
CA SER A 361 -0.93 11.83 24.32
C SER A 361 -1.28 11.21 25.67
N THR A 362 -0.33 10.44 26.20
CA THR A 362 -0.48 9.72 27.47
C THR A 362 0.65 10.01 28.44
N MET A 363 1.65 10.79 28.01
CA MET A 363 2.82 11.14 28.82
C MET A 363 2.81 12.62 29.15
N VAL A 364 3.48 12.99 30.24
CA VAL A 364 3.77 14.39 30.62
C VAL A 364 4.67 15.05 29.57
N GLU A 365 4.69 16.39 29.56
CA GLU A 365 5.39 17.20 28.55
C GLU A 365 6.90 16.90 28.50
N ASP A 366 7.54 16.74 29.66
CA ASP A 366 8.99 16.50 29.79
C ASP A 366 9.39 15.00 29.81
N ALA A 367 8.54 14.12 29.29
CA ALA A 367 8.77 12.67 29.36
C ALA A 367 10.05 12.19 28.67
N ASP A 368 10.51 12.90 27.63
CA ASP A 368 11.76 12.58 26.95
C ASP A 368 12.99 12.97 27.79
N GLN A 369 12.93 14.07 28.54
CA GLN A 369 14.01 14.49 29.47
C GLN A 369 14.13 13.50 30.63
N LEU A 370 12.98 13.14 31.22
CA LEU A 370 12.89 12.14 32.29
C LEU A 370 13.33 10.74 31.85
N ARG A 371 13.39 10.45 30.54
CA ARG A 371 13.84 9.15 30.03
C ARG A 371 15.27 8.87 30.47
N GLY A 372 16.16 9.86 30.41
CA GLY A 372 17.58 9.71 30.75
C GLY A 372 17.79 9.28 32.20
N GLU A 373 17.06 9.91 33.12
CA GLU A 373 17.10 9.63 34.56
C GLU A 373 16.53 8.24 34.90
N LEU A 374 15.63 7.72 34.06
CA LEU A 374 14.95 6.44 34.25
C LEU A 374 15.63 5.28 33.52
N ILE A 375 16.75 5.49 32.81
CA ILE A 375 17.48 4.42 32.09
C ILE A 375 17.84 3.25 33.03
N SER A 376 18.24 3.55 34.26
CA SER A 376 18.57 2.54 35.28
C SER A 376 17.40 1.65 35.69
N ARG A 377 16.16 2.11 35.47
CA ARG A 377 14.93 1.36 35.76
C ARG A 377 14.42 0.57 34.55
N ASN A 378 15.13 0.58 33.42
CA ASN A 378 14.73 -0.18 32.24
C ASN A 378 14.71 -1.68 32.53
N GLN A 379 13.56 -2.32 32.29
CA GLN A 379 13.35 -3.75 32.53
C GLN A 379 13.60 -4.60 31.28
N MET A 380 13.87 -3.96 30.14
CA MET A 380 14.10 -4.63 28.88
C MET A 380 15.58 -4.59 28.49
N GLN A 381 16.15 -5.75 28.20
CA GLN A 381 17.49 -5.87 27.62
C GLN A 381 17.43 -5.57 26.12
N GLY A 382 18.39 -4.77 25.63
CA GLY A 382 18.51 -4.39 24.22
C GLY A 382 18.18 -2.91 23.97
N PRO A 383 17.80 -2.55 22.73
CA PRO A 383 17.60 -1.16 22.32
C PRO A 383 16.28 -0.54 22.82
N VAL A 384 15.35 -1.38 23.29
CA VAL A 384 14.01 -0.95 23.69
C VAL A 384 13.98 -0.51 25.15
N PHE A 385 13.22 0.54 25.42
CA PHE A 385 12.98 1.06 26.75
C PHE A 385 11.58 0.67 27.25
N LYS A 386 11.50 -0.03 28.38
CA LYS A 386 10.25 -0.46 29.00
C LYS A 386 10.37 -0.43 30.52
N ILE A 387 9.44 0.26 31.18
CA ILE A 387 9.38 0.40 32.64
C ILE A 387 7.98 0.05 33.14
N ARG A 388 7.92 -0.70 34.25
CA ARG A 388 6.70 -0.92 35.01
C ARG A 388 6.31 0.32 35.81
N ASP A 389 5.03 0.71 35.73
CA ASP A 389 4.50 1.90 36.42
C ASP A 389 5.28 3.17 36.08
N ASP A 390 5.43 3.42 34.78
CA ASP A 390 6.20 4.55 34.23
C ASP A 390 5.68 5.89 34.79
N PRO A 391 6.50 6.63 35.57
CA PRO A 391 6.08 7.87 36.24
C PRO A 391 5.81 9.00 35.24
N ARG A 392 6.23 8.84 33.98
CA ARG A 392 5.99 9.81 32.91
C ARG A 392 4.57 9.75 32.38
N VAL A 393 3.77 8.76 32.76
CA VAL A 393 2.41 8.53 32.26
C VAL A 393 1.38 9.26 33.11
N THR A 394 0.48 10.02 32.47
CA THR A 394 -0.59 10.74 33.16
C THR A 394 -1.63 9.77 33.74
N PRO A 395 -2.43 10.16 34.75
CA PRO A 395 -3.48 9.29 35.30
C PRO A 395 -4.48 8.81 34.24
N LEU A 396 -4.96 9.72 33.38
CA LEU A 396 -5.79 9.36 32.22
C LEU A 396 -5.01 8.49 31.23
N GLY A 397 -3.74 8.81 30.98
CA GLY A 397 -2.85 8.04 30.12
C GLY A 397 -2.72 6.57 30.56
N ARG A 398 -2.70 6.30 31.86
CA ARG A 398 -2.66 4.95 32.42
C ARG A 398 -3.91 4.15 32.05
N VAL A 399 -5.09 4.77 32.13
CA VAL A 399 -6.35 4.13 31.69
C VAL A 399 -6.32 3.88 30.17
N LEU A 400 -5.90 4.87 29.38
CA LEU A 400 -5.84 4.75 27.92
C LEU A 400 -4.88 3.64 27.48
N ARG A 401 -3.73 3.47 28.13
CA ARG A 401 -2.79 2.40 27.79
C ARG A 401 -3.22 1.02 28.30
N LYS A 402 -3.88 0.95 29.46
CA LYS A 402 -4.45 -0.29 30.01
C LYS A 402 -5.39 -0.98 29.02
N PHE A 403 -6.20 -0.21 28.32
CA PHE A 403 -7.12 -0.67 27.27
C PHE A 403 -6.60 -0.44 25.85
N SER A 404 -5.33 -0.06 25.69
CA SER A 404 -4.70 0.25 24.38
C SER A 404 -5.46 1.26 23.52
N LEU A 405 -6.33 2.08 24.14
CA LEU A 405 -7.11 3.13 23.48
C LEU A 405 -6.22 4.23 22.93
N ASN A 406 -5.04 4.42 23.52
CA ASN A 406 -4.07 5.39 23.04
C ASN A 406 -3.55 5.10 21.62
N GLU A 407 -3.67 3.86 21.15
CA GLU A 407 -3.16 3.43 19.85
C GLU A 407 -4.20 3.54 18.72
N LEU A 408 -5.47 3.81 19.04
CA LEU A 408 -6.54 3.90 18.04
C LEU A 408 -6.26 4.92 16.91
N PRO A 409 -5.60 6.08 17.14
CA PRO A 409 -5.27 6.98 16.04
C PRO A 409 -4.33 6.36 14.98
N GLN A 410 -3.62 5.27 15.29
CA GLN A 410 -2.80 4.54 14.32
C GLN A 410 -3.63 3.84 13.24
N LEU A 411 -4.95 3.66 13.42
CA LEU A 411 -5.85 3.20 12.37
C LEU A 411 -5.77 4.10 11.13
N TRP A 412 -5.48 5.39 11.31
CA TRP A 412 -5.22 6.29 10.19
C TRP A 412 -3.95 5.90 9.41
N SER A 413 -2.87 5.52 10.09
CA SER A 413 -1.63 5.02 9.45
C SER A 413 -1.86 3.71 8.70
N VAL A 414 -2.78 2.87 9.18
CA VAL A 414 -3.23 1.68 8.45
C VAL A 414 -4.01 2.08 7.20
N LEU A 415 -4.99 2.97 7.31
CA LEU A 415 -5.78 3.42 6.16
C LEU A 415 -4.90 4.09 5.08
N LYS A 416 -3.92 4.90 5.51
CA LYS A 416 -2.93 5.58 4.65
C LYS A 416 -1.90 4.61 4.02
N GLY A 417 -1.73 3.42 4.59
CA GLY A 417 -0.86 2.36 4.06
C GLY A 417 0.58 2.37 4.57
N ASP A 418 0.86 3.17 5.61
CA ASP A 418 2.15 3.20 6.29
C ASP A 418 2.28 1.99 7.25
N MET A 419 1.14 1.51 7.79
CA MET A 419 1.04 0.34 8.67
C MET A 419 0.01 -0.68 8.12
N SER A 420 -0.02 -1.86 8.75
CA SER A 420 -1.07 -2.87 8.64
C SER A 420 -1.77 -3.04 10.00
N LEU A 421 -2.93 -3.69 10.06
CA LEU A 421 -3.54 -4.05 11.35
C LEU A 421 -2.64 -5.02 12.12
N VAL A 422 -2.11 -6.03 11.41
CA VAL A 422 -1.23 -7.08 11.95
C VAL A 422 0.14 -7.05 11.28
N GLY A 423 1.20 -7.03 12.08
CA GLY A 423 2.58 -7.00 11.61
C GLY A 423 3.55 -6.67 12.75
N PRO A 424 4.87 -6.80 12.56
CA PRO A 424 5.87 -6.49 13.58
C PRO A 424 5.74 -5.06 14.14
N ARG A 425 6.18 -4.82 15.38
CA ARG A 425 6.16 -3.47 15.96
C ARG A 425 7.06 -2.53 15.14
N PRO A 426 6.59 -1.31 14.79
CA PRO A 426 7.45 -0.26 14.25
C PRO A 426 8.64 0.04 15.18
N ALA A 427 9.83 0.13 14.60
CA ALA A 427 11.05 0.47 15.32
C ALA A 427 11.20 1.99 15.44
N PHE A 428 11.78 2.47 16.53
CA PHE A 428 12.29 3.85 16.56
C PHE A 428 13.60 3.95 15.77
N PRO A 429 13.93 5.13 15.20
CA PRO A 429 15.20 5.32 14.50
C PRO A 429 16.43 4.96 15.35
N HIS A 430 16.45 5.35 16.62
CA HIS A 430 17.54 5.01 17.56
C HIS A 430 17.59 3.52 17.93
N GLU A 431 16.47 2.79 17.81
CA GLU A 431 16.47 1.33 17.99
C GLU A 431 17.16 0.66 16.80
N LEU A 432 16.85 1.13 15.58
CA LEU A 432 17.42 0.62 14.33
C LEU A 432 18.95 0.75 14.27
N GLU A 433 19.52 1.81 14.83
CA GLU A 433 20.97 2.04 14.88
C GLU A 433 21.71 0.94 15.66
N ARG A 434 21.01 0.25 16.58
CA ARG A 434 21.55 -0.79 17.45
C ARG A 434 21.11 -2.21 17.05
N TYR A 435 20.48 -2.35 15.88
CA TYR A 435 20.02 -3.65 15.39
C TYR A 435 21.18 -4.51 14.91
N GLU A 436 21.11 -5.79 15.23
CA GLU A 436 21.95 -6.82 14.65
C GLU A 436 21.44 -7.19 13.25
N LEU A 437 22.30 -7.85 12.47
CA LEU A 437 22.03 -8.28 11.10
C LEU A 437 20.66 -8.98 10.97
N TRP A 438 20.39 -9.94 11.85
CA TRP A 438 19.16 -10.72 11.82
C TRP A 438 17.91 -9.96 12.30
N HIS A 439 18.06 -8.90 13.09
CA HIS A 439 16.93 -8.09 13.54
C HIS A 439 16.25 -7.37 12.39
N LYS A 440 17.01 -6.92 11.38
CA LYS A 440 16.48 -6.11 10.28
C LYS A 440 15.48 -6.84 9.39
N ARG A 441 15.53 -8.17 9.33
CA ARG A 441 14.57 -8.98 8.56
C ARG A 441 13.12 -8.67 8.97
N LYS A 442 12.85 -8.20 10.20
CA LYS A 442 11.50 -7.74 10.60
C LYS A 442 10.94 -6.58 9.78
N LEU A 443 11.79 -5.79 9.12
CA LEU A 443 11.39 -4.64 8.30
C LEU A 443 10.92 -5.04 6.89
N CYS A 444 11.03 -6.31 6.50
CA CYS A 444 10.62 -6.81 5.19
C CYS A 444 9.09 -6.92 5.01
N VAL A 445 8.31 -6.54 6.03
CA VAL A 445 6.84 -6.48 5.99
C VAL A 445 6.36 -5.16 6.61
N ARG A 446 5.15 -4.73 6.26
CA ARG A 446 4.56 -3.54 6.90
C ARG A 446 4.41 -3.79 8.40
N PRO A 447 4.76 -2.82 9.24
CA PRO A 447 4.57 -3.00 10.67
C PRO A 447 3.08 -2.95 11.03
N GLY A 448 2.72 -3.56 12.15
CA GLY A 448 1.35 -3.71 12.63
C GLY A 448 0.99 -2.76 13.75
N ILE A 449 -0.32 -2.48 13.91
CA ILE A 449 -0.86 -2.01 15.20
C ILE A 449 -0.70 -3.11 16.23
N THR A 450 -1.05 -4.35 15.85
CA THR A 450 -0.87 -5.54 16.66
C THR A 450 0.18 -6.51 16.10
N CYS A 451 0.88 -7.22 16.98
CA CYS A 451 1.91 -8.22 16.63
C CYS A 451 1.81 -9.50 17.47
N LEU A 452 2.52 -10.54 17.04
CA LEU A 452 2.45 -11.87 17.67
C LEU A 452 2.93 -11.85 19.13
N TRP A 453 4.02 -11.15 19.44
CA TRP A 453 4.51 -11.05 20.81
C TRP A 453 3.57 -10.23 21.71
N GLN A 454 2.84 -9.25 21.16
CA GLN A 454 1.82 -8.48 21.90
C GLN A 454 0.62 -9.32 22.32
N VAL A 455 0.41 -10.51 21.75
CA VAL A 455 -0.66 -11.42 22.15
C VAL A 455 -0.14 -12.63 22.92
N ARG A 456 1.09 -13.10 22.63
CA ARG A 456 1.68 -14.28 23.30
C ARG A 456 2.50 -13.97 24.55
N GLY A 457 3.32 -12.92 24.55
CA GLY A 457 4.29 -12.66 25.63
C GLY A 457 4.08 -11.37 26.41
N ARG A 458 3.65 -10.28 25.74
CA ARG A 458 3.50 -8.90 26.26
C ARG A 458 4.58 -8.47 27.26
N ASN A 459 4.35 -8.76 28.54
CA ASN A 459 5.09 -8.23 29.68
C ASN A 459 6.07 -9.23 30.29
N GLN A 460 5.96 -10.50 29.88
CA GLN A 460 6.86 -11.55 30.31
C GLN A 460 8.15 -11.58 29.49
N ILE A 461 8.20 -10.84 28.37
CA ILE A 461 9.39 -10.75 27.52
C ILE A 461 10.31 -9.66 28.07
N SER A 462 11.47 -10.06 28.58
CA SER A 462 12.53 -9.17 29.07
C SER A 462 13.68 -8.99 28.09
N ARG A 463 13.82 -9.87 27.09
CA ARG A 463 14.89 -9.82 26.08
C ARG A 463 14.35 -9.37 24.73
N PHE A 464 15.00 -8.38 24.10
CA PHE A 464 14.65 -7.92 22.76
C PHE A 464 14.77 -9.03 21.70
N ASP A 465 15.73 -9.94 21.83
CA ASP A 465 15.93 -11.01 20.85
C ASP A 465 14.74 -11.99 20.78
N ASP A 466 14.14 -12.32 21.93
CA ASP A 466 12.97 -13.20 21.97
C ASP A 466 11.75 -12.55 21.33
N TRP A 467 11.64 -11.23 21.48
CA TRP A 467 10.66 -10.45 20.74
C TRP A 467 10.91 -10.55 19.24
N VAL A 468 12.12 -10.23 18.76
CA VAL A 468 12.41 -10.30 17.33
C VAL A 468 12.16 -11.71 16.78
N ARG A 469 12.49 -12.77 17.53
CA ARG A 469 12.20 -14.16 17.13
C ARG A 469 10.71 -14.41 16.89
N MET A 470 9.82 -13.84 17.70
CA MET A 470 8.37 -13.92 17.47
C MET A 470 7.91 -13.09 16.26
N ASP A 471 8.52 -11.92 16.03
CA ASP A 471 8.24 -11.14 14.83
C ASP A 471 8.66 -11.90 13.55
N LEU A 472 9.80 -12.60 13.58
CA LEU A 472 10.25 -13.47 12.49
C LEU A 472 9.39 -14.72 12.35
N GLU A 473 8.93 -15.34 13.45
CA GLU A 473 7.96 -16.45 13.40
C GLU A 473 6.68 -16.04 12.66
N TYR A 474 6.17 -14.84 12.93
CA TYR A 474 5.01 -14.29 12.23
C TYR A 474 5.28 -14.14 10.74
N ILE A 475 6.44 -13.59 10.35
CA ILE A 475 6.81 -13.39 8.94
C ILE A 475 6.91 -14.73 8.21
N ASP A 476 7.51 -15.73 8.85
CA ASP A 476 7.80 -17.03 8.24
C ASP A 476 6.57 -17.91 8.11
N LYS A 477 5.63 -17.81 9.05
CA LYS A 477 4.37 -18.57 9.06
C LYS A 477 3.17 -17.72 8.62
N TRP A 478 3.42 -16.58 7.98
CA TRP A 478 2.35 -15.64 7.65
C TRP A 478 1.27 -16.30 6.79
N SER A 479 0.02 -16.09 7.20
CA SER A 479 -1.17 -16.42 6.43
C SER A 479 -2.29 -15.48 6.83
N LEU A 480 -3.29 -15.29 5.95
CA LEU A 480 -4.49 -14.52 6.29
C LEU A 480 -5.20 -15.07 7.54
N TRP A 481 -5.18 -16.38 7.72
CA TRP A 481 -5.75 -17.02 8.91
C TRP A 481 -4.99 -16.69 10.20
N LEU A 482 -3.66 -16.59 10.12
CA LEU A 482 -2.86 -16.15 11.27
C LEU A 482 -3.18 -14.70 11.66
N ASP A 483 -3.40 -13.81 10.68
CA ASP A 483 -3.81 -12.43 10.94
C ASP A 483 -5.15 -12.38 11.69
N VAL A 484 -6.15 -13.15 11.25
CA VAL A 484 -7.46 -13.26 11.92
C VAL A 484 -7.31 -13.73 13.35
N LYS A 485 -6.51 -14.78 13.59
CA LYS A 485 -6.22 -15.27 14.95
C LYS A 485 -5.60 -14.20 15.83
N ILE A 486 -4.61 -13.47 15.31
CA ILE A 486 -3.94 -12.40 16.07
C ILE A 486 -4.94 -11.30 16.41
N LEU A 487 -5.77 -10.85 15.46
CA LEU A 487 -6.80 -9.84 15.72
C LEU A 487 -7.80 -10.26 16.81
N MET A 488 -8.27 -11.52 16.76
CA MET A 488 -9.16 -12.06 17.79
C MET A 488 -8.49 -12.10 19.16
N TRP A 489 -7.24 -12.57 19.23
CA TRP A 489 -6.47 -12.56 20.48
C TRP A 489 -6.25 -11.14 20.99
N THR A 490 -5.99 -10.16 20.11
CA THR A 490 -5.84 -8.75 20.48
C THR A 490 -7.12 -8.20 21.08
N ALA A 491 -8.28 -8.43 20.45
CA ALA A 491 -9.58 -7.98 20.98
C ALA A 491 -9.82 -8.52 22.40
N TRP A 492 -9.60 -9.82 22.60
CA TRP A 492 -9.72 -10.44 23.92
C TRP A 492 -8.75 -9.85 24.95
N THR A 493 -7.52 -9.59 24.53
CA THR A 493 -6.47 -9.08 25.42
C THR A 493 -6.70 -7.62 25.82
N VAL A 494 -7.26 -6.81 24.90
CA VAL A 494 -7.68 -5.43 25.15
C VAL A 494 -8.86 -5.37 26.13
N LEU A 495 -9.87 -6.23 25.94
CA LEU A 495 -11.05 -6.29 26.83
C LEU A 495 -10.68 -6.68 28.27
N ARG A 496 -9.70 -7.57 28.44
CA ARG A 496 -9.18 -7.93 29.77
C ARG A 496 -8.41 -6.81 30.48
N GLY A 497 -8.11 -5.70 29.80
CA GLY A 497 -7.41 -4.55 30.39
C GLY A 497 -6.00 -4.89 30.89
N SER A 498 -5.30 -5.77 30.17
CA SER A 498 -3.94 -6.23 30.53
C SER A 498 -2.82 -5.37 29.92
N GLY A 499 -3.16 -4.18 29.40
CA GLY A 499 -2.21 -3.18 28.93
C GLY A 499 -1.50 -2.45 30.08
N TRP A 500 -0.43 -1.72 29.74
CA TRP A 500 0.51 -1.10 30.68
C TRP A 500 0.50 0.41 30.64
#